data_AF-A0A3R6R1R9-F1
#
_entry.id   AF-A0A3R6R1R9-F1
#
_cell.length_a   1.000
_cell.length_b   1.000
_cell.length_c   1.000
_cell.angle_alpha   90.00
_cell.angle_beta   90.00
_cell.angle_gamma   90.00
#
_symmetry.space_group_name_H-M   'P 1'
#
loop_
_entity.id
_entity.type
_entity.pdbx_description
1 polymer ?
#
loop_
_entity_poly.entity_id
_entity_poly.type
_entity_poly.pdbx_seq_one_letter_code
_entity_poly.pdbx_strand_id
1 'polypeptide(L)'
;MKYAYRLGKAVMLPVACLPVAGLLMGVGFWLDPVGQGENLLLAHVMILAGSVLIDNMSLLFTLGVAVGLADEQDGTAALAGVISWLMIQKILSPDNVVILTGNRVDASSFSYINNQFVGILSGWIGAYCCNKYRFKVFHGPLQIYGGRVYALMMATIYAALASIMLLFAWPYLHSACLYVGESLIGTGALGAGVYGFLNRLLIPTGFHHVLNSVFWFDLAGIADLNSFWNGTGVYGQTGMYMTGYFPVMIFGLPGAALAMYHTAYPAQKKMAAGLLLTASLCSVLTGVTEPLEFAFMFLAPGLFLLHAILMGISMYICAALPFRIGFNFSAGLMDYFMCLNAPMTQNPGLLLPVGLLFGLLYYIVFRFCILHFHLKTPGREASEKENEKK
;
A
#
# COMPACT_ATOMS: atom_id res chain seq x y z
N MET A 1 -17.78 -6.66 7.69
CA MET A 1 -17.79 -5.23 7.28
C MET A 1 -17.17 -4.30 8.33
N LYS A 2 -17.64 -4.25 9.59
CA LYS A 2 -17.07 -3.34 10.62
C LYS A 2 -15.55 -3.50 10.85
N TYR A 3 -15.03 -4.73 10.84
CA TYR A 3 -13.61 -4.98 11.09
C TYR A 3 -12.70 -4.54 9.93
N ALA A 4 -13.04 -4.93 8.70
CA ALA A 4 -12.30 -4.53 7.49
C ALA A 4 -12.28 -3.01 7.32
N TYR A 5 -13.40 -2.33 7.65
CA TYR A 5 -13.46 -0.87 7.68
C TYR A 5 -12.57 -0.25 8.77
N ARG A 6 -12.57 -0.80 10.00
CA ARG A 6 -11.66 -0.38 11.08
C ARG A 6 -10.19 -0.55 10.68
N LEU A 7 -9.84 -1.69 10.08
CA LEU A 7 -8.49 -1.96 9.57
C LEU A 7 -8.10 -0.95 8.49
N GLY A 8 -8.99 -0.70 7.52
CA GLY A 8 -8.75 0.29 6.49
C GLY A 8 -8.50 1.69 7.03
N LYS A 9 -9.25 2.11 8.05
CA LYS A 9 -9.02 3.39 8.75
C LYS A 9 -7.70 3.38 9.54
N ALA A 10 -7.33 2.27 10.16
CA ALA A 10 -6.10 2.15 10.94
C ALA A 10 -4.85 2.27 10.06
N VAL A 11 -4.91 1.75 8.82
CA VAL A 11 -3.84 1.86 7.83
C VAL A 11 -3.67 3.29 7.28
N MET A 12 -4.64 4.19 7.47
CA MET A 12 -4.51 5.60 7.00
C MET A 12 -3.51 6.42 7.83
N LEU A 13 -3.39 6.14 9.13
CA LEU A 13 -2.50 6.89 10.02
C LEU A 13 -1.02 6.86 9.57
N PRO A 14 -0.41 5.71 9.26
CA PRO A 14 0.98 5.66 8.80
C PRO A 14 1.14 6.23 7.40
N VAL A 15 0.14 6.02 6.54
CA VAL A 15 0.11 6.51 5.17
C VAL A 15 0.11 8.04 5.12
N ALA A 16 -0.48 8.72 6.10
CA ALA A 16 -0.53 10.18 6.15
C ALA A 16 0.85 10.85 6.24
N CYS A 17 1.89 10.16 6.71
CA CYS A 17 3.25 10.70 6.82
C CYS A 17 4.08 10.55 5.54
N LEU A 18 3.70 9.61 4.67
CA LEU A 18 4.46 9.25 3.47
C LEU A 18 4.44 10.30 2.34
N PRO A 19 3.41 11.15 2.18
CA PRO A 19 3.46 12.27 1.25
C PRO A 19 4.62 13.24 1.54
N VAL A 20 4.91 13.49 2.82
CA VAL A 20 6.05 14.33 3.23
C VAL A 20 7.37 13.64 2.84
N ALA A 21 7.45 12.32 2.98
CA ALA A 21 8.60 11.53 2.57
C ALA A 21 8.91 11.68 1.07
N GLY A 22 7.90 11.42 0.24
CA GLY A 22 8.02 11.57 -1.21
C GLY A 22 8.36 13.01 -1.61
N LEU A 23 7.74 14.00 -0.96
CA LEU A 23 7.99 15.42 -1.23
C LEU A 23 9.42 15.84 -0.90
N LEU A 24 9.97 15.40 0.24
CA LEU A 24 11.35 15.69 0.61
C LEU A 24 12.34 15.03 -0.38
N MET A 25 12.15 13.75 -0.69
CA MET A 25 13.03 13.03 -1.61
C MET A 25 13.04 13.66 -3.00
N GLY A 26 11.87 13.89 -3.60
CA GLY A 26 11.86 14.40 -4.97
C GLY A 26 12.24 15.87 -5.08
N VAL A 27 12.09 16.71 -4.04
CA VAL A 27 12.67 18.06 -4.07
C VAL A 27 14.19 17.95 -4.02
N GLY A 28 14.74 17.05 -3.19
CA GLY A 28 16.18 16.81 -3.17
C GLY A 28 16.70 16.31 -4.53
N PHE A 29 16.05 15.33 -5.16
CA PHE A 29 16.41 14.90 -6.52
C PHE A 29 16.24 15.99 -7.56
N TRP A 30 15.23 16.85 -7.44
CA TRP A 30 15.02 17.96 -8.37
C TRP A 30 16.10 19.04 -8.24
N LEU A 31 16.62 19.27 -7.04
CA LEU A 31 17.69 20.23 -6.77
C LEU A 31 19.06 19.75 -7.29
N ASP A 32 19.31 18.44 -7.31
CA ASP A 32 20.53 17.85 -7.86
C ASP A 32 20.21 16.55 -8.64
N PRO A 33 19.67 16.69 -9.87
CA PRO A 33 19.21 15.54 -10.65
C PRO A 33 20.36 14.69 -11.20
N VAL A 34 21.56 15.27 -11.34
CA VAL A 34 22.73 14.56 -11.87
C VAL A 34 23.52 13.88 -10.76
N GLY A 35 23.71 14.55 -9.61
CA GLY A 35 24.42 14.00 -8.46
C GLY A 35 23.54 13.22 -7.48
N GLN A 36 22.24 13.11 -7.74
CA GLN A 36 21.28 12.45 -6.86
C GLN A 36 21.32 13.00 -5.42
N GLY A 37 21.62 14.28 -5.28
CA GLY A 37 21.75 14.98 -4.01
C GLY A 37 23.16 15.02 -3.43
N GLU A 38 24.10 14.22 -3.90
CA GLU A 38 25.46 14.19 -3.35
C GLU A 38 26.24 15.49 -3.60
N ASN A 39 25.94 16.21 -4.68
CA ASN A 39 26.65 17.45 -5.01
C ASN A 39 26.11 18.67 -4.27
N LEU A 40 24.97 18.56 -3.58
CA LEU A 40 24.35 19.65 -2.85
C LEU A 40 23.87 19.18 -1.47
N LEU A 41 24.49 19.71 -0.41
CA LEU A 41 24.16 19.35 0.98
C LEU A 41 22.65 19.42 1.28
N LEU A 42 21.97 20.47 0.82
CA LEU A 42 20.52 20.62 1.02
C LEU A 42 19.74 19.47 0.35
N ALA A 43 20.09 19.13 -0.89
CA ALA A 43 19.45 18.02 -1.61
C ALA A 43 19.68 16.69 -0.88
N HIS A 44 20.92 16.41 -0.45
CA HIS A 44 21.25 15.20 0.30
C HIS A 44 20.44 15.07 1.60
N VAL A 45 20.38 16.15 2.39
CA VAL A 45 19.62 16.18 3.65
C VAL A 45 18.13 15.93 3.40
N MET A 46 17.56 16.53 2.34
CA MET A 46 16.15 16.31 1.99
C MET A 46 15.87 14.87 1.56
N ILE A 47 16.75 14.25 0.76
CA ILE A 47 16.62 12.85 0.35
C ILE A 47 16.68 11.92 1.56
N LEU A 48 17.67 12.09 2.45
CA LEU A 48 17.78 11.28 3.67
C LEU A 48 16.56 11.46 4.60
N ALA A 49 16.09 12.69 4.78
CA ALA A 49 14.94 12.98 5.61
C ALA A 49 13.64 12.36 5.08
N GLY A 50 13.51 12.23 3.75
CA GLY A 50 12.37 11.54 3.16
C GLY A 50 12.54 10.02 3.16
N SER A 51 13.73 9.50 2.82
CA SER A 51 13.97 8.06 2.72
C SER A 51 13.72 7.34 4.03
N VAL A 52 14.08 7.96 5.18
CA VAL A 52 13.90 7.34 6.51
C VAL A 52 12.46 6.91 6.78
N LEU A 53 11.46 7.62 6.24
CA LEU A 53 10.04 7.28 6.40
C LEU A 53 9.65 6.10 5.51
N ILE A 54 10.21 6.02 4.29
CA ILE A 54 10.00 4.90 3.35
C ILE A 54 10.69 3.64 3.88
N ASP A 55 11.94 3.77 4.32
CA ASP A 55 12.79 2.69 4.85
C ASP A 55 12.18 2.05 6.11
N ASN A 56 11.40 2.83 6.88
CA ASN A 56 10.75 2.38 8.10
C ASN A 56 9.23 2.19 7.94
N MET A 57 8.73 2.06 6.71
CA MET A 57 7.29 1.96 6.45
C MET A 57 6.65 0.76 7.17
N SER A 58 7.33 -0.38 7.31
CA SER A 58 6.81 -1.50 8.13
C SER A 58 6.57 -1.13 9.59
N LEU A 59 7.47 -0.36 10.21
CA LEU A 59 7.32 0.10 11.59
C LEU A 59 6.20 1.12 11.72
N LEU A 60 6.08 2.05 10.77
CA LEU A 60 4.98 3.01 10.72
C LEU A 60 3.64 2.27 10.64
N PHE A 61 3.51 1.28 9.76
CA PHE A 61 2.32 0.43 9.66
C PHE A 61 2.03 -0.33 10.95
N THR A 62 3.06 -0.82 11.64
CA THR A 62 2.92 -1.48 12.95
C THR A 62 2.26 -0.55 13.97
N LEU A 63 2.80 0.66 14.13
CA LEU A 63 2.30 1.66 15.07
C LEU A 63 0.88 2.10 14.70
N GLY A 64 0.69 2.42 13.42
CA GLY A 64 -0.57 2.89 12.86
C GLY A 64 -1.72 1.91 13.05
N VAL A 65 -1.49 0.65 12.66
CA VAL A 65 -2.48 -0.42 12.80
C VAL A 65 -2.75 -0.73 14.26
N ALA A 66 -1.71 -0.80 15.10
CA ALA A 66 -1.87 -1.06 16.53
C ALA A 66 -2.76 -0.02 17.22
N VAL A 67 -2.49 1.27 16.99
CA VAL A 67 -3.26 2.37 17.58
C VAL A 67 -4.67 2.45 16.97
N GLY A 68 -4.79 2.31 15.65
CA GLY A 68 -6.07 2.45 14.96
C GLY A 68 -7.06 1.30 15.21
N LEU A 69 -6.56 0.10 15.52
CA LEU A 69 -7.40 -1.06 15.86
C LEU A 69 -7.63 -1.24 17.36
N ALA A 70 -6.82 -0.62 18.23
CA ALA A 70 -7.08 -0.63 19.66
C ALA A 70 -8.44 0.03 19.97
N ASP A 71 -9.16 -0.48 20.96
CA ASP A 71 -10.46 0.07 21.37
C ASP A 71 -10.30 1.42 22.06
N GLU A 72 -9.14 1.64 22.70
CA GLU A 72 -8.69 2.93 23.21
C GLU A 72 -7.35 3.26 22.57
N GLN A 73 -7.10 4.54 22.28
CA GLN A 73 -5.82 5.03 21.76
C GLN A 73 -4.74 5.01 22.86
N ASP A 74 -4.44 3.81 23.37
CA ASP A 74 -3.48 3.54 24.42
C ASP A 74 -2.11 3.22 23.80
N GLY A 75 -1.06 3.91 24.26
CA GLY A 75 0.32 3.65 23.83
C GLY A 75 0.79 2.22 24.09
N THR A 76 0.12 1.48 24.98
CA THR A 76 0.35 0.05 25.22
C THR A 76 0.14 -0.79 23.97
N ALA A 77 -0.89 -0.49 23.15
CA ALA A 77 -1.14 -1.22 21.92
C ALA A 77 0.00 -1.01 20.91
N ALA A 78 0.45 0.24 20.77
CA ALA A 78 1.59 0.59 19.92
C ALA A 78 2.85 -0.15 20.36
N LEU A 79 3.17 -0.13 21.66
CA LEU A 79 4.33 -0.84 22.22
C LEU A 79 4.23 -2.35 22.00
N ALA A 80 3.05 -2.93 22.23
CA ALA A 80 2.79 -4.35 21.96
C ALA A 80 3.05 -4.70 20.49
N GLY A 81 2.58 -3.86 19.56
CA GLY A 81 2.83 -4.03 18.13
C GLY A 81 4.31 -3.96 17.77
N VAL A 82 5.05 -2.98 18.31
CA VAL A 82 6.50 -2.85 18.09
C VAL A 82 7.26 -4.06 18.63
N ILE A 83 6.89 -4.57 19.81
CA ILE A 83 7.48 -5.80 20.36
C ILE A 83 7.25 -6.97 19.41
N SER A 84 6.03 -7.13 18.89
CA SER A 84 5.72 -8.17 17.91
C SER A 84 6.54 -8.01 16.63
N TRP A 85 6.68 -6.78 16.12
CA TRP A 85 7.46 -6.49 14.91
C TRP A 85 8.96 -6.77 15.09
N LEU A 86 9.56 -6.35 16.20
CA LEU A 86 10.95 -6.66 16.54
C LEU A 86 11.17 -8.17 16.65
N MET A 87 10.25 -8.87 17.30
CA MET A 87 10.35 -10.31 17.50
C MET A 87 10.24 -11.10 16.20
N ILE A 88 9.29 -10.76 15.32
CA ILE A 88 9.12 -11.43 14.03
C ILE A 88 10.36 -11.23 13.17
N GLN A 89 10.85 -10.00 13.03
CA GLN A 89 12.05 -9.73 12.23
C GLN A 89 13.29 -10.43 12.79
N LYS A 90 13.45 -10.46 14.12
CA LYS A 90 14.60 -11.12 14.72
C LYS A 90 14.54 -12.63 14.51
N ILE A 91 13.41 -13.28 14.76
CA ILE A 91 13.29 -14.74 14.61
C ILE A 91 13.44 -15.15 13.13
N LEU A 92 12.89 -14.36 12.21
CA LEU A 92 12.87 -14.67 10.79
C LEU A 92 13.99 -14.01 9.99
N SER A 93 15.00 -13.42 10.64
CA SER A 93 16.17 -12.91 9.91
C SER A 93 16.88 -14.07 9.20
N PRO A 94 17.44 -13.88 7.99
CA PRO A 94 18.07 -14.95 7.21
C PRO A 94 19.02 -15.86 8.02
N ASP A 95 19.90 -15.28 8.83
CA ASP A 95 20.84 -16.03 9.68
C ASP A 95 20.14 -16.98 10.66
N ASN A 96 19.04 -16.52 11.26
CA ASN A 96 18.26 -17.33 12.21
C ASN A 96 17.42 -18.38 11.49
N VAL A 97 16.93 -18.11 10.28
CA VAL A 97 16.22 -19.10 9.46
C VAL A 97 17.13 -20.27 9.12
N VAL A 98 18.39 -20.02 8.76
CA VAL A 98 19.39 -21.08 8.50
C VAL A 98 19.55 -21.96 9.74
N ILE A 99 19.71 -21.35 10.92
CA ILE A 99 19.87 -22.06 12.20
C ILE A 99 18.62 -22.88 12.53
N LEU A 100 17.44 -22.25 12.50
CA LEU A 100 16.16 -22.84 12.92
C LEU A 100 15.73 -24.01 12.02
N THR A 101 16.07 -23.94 10.73
CA THR A 101 15.67 -24.97 9.75
C THR A 101 16.76 -26.00 9.49
N GLY A 102 17.99 -25.75 9.97
CA GLY A 102 19.17 -26.54 9.62
C GLY A 102 19.46 -26.47 8.12
N ASN A 103 19.38 -25.27 7.54
CA ASN A 103 19.61 -24.97 6.12
C ASN A 103 18.67 -25.70 5.14
N ARG A 104 17.45 -26.07 5.58
CA ARG A 104 16.45 -26.75 4.74
C ARG A 104 15.54 -25.79 3.98
N VAL A 105 15.51 -24.52 4.38
CA VAL A 105 14.71 -23.46 3.77
C VAL A 105 15.67 -22.43 3.20
N ASP A 106 15.38 -21.95 1.99
CA ASP A 106 16.13 -20.85 1.40
C ASP A 106 15.93 -19.57 2.21
N ALA A 107 16.99 -19.15 2.90
CA ALA A 107 16.99 -17.97 3.75
C ALA A 107 16.85 -16.67 2.96
N SER A 108 17.16 -16.66 1.65
CA SER A 108 17.02 -15.49 0.78
C SER A 108 15.56 -14.99 0.72
N SER A 109 14.60 -15.91 0.87
CA SER A 109 13.17 -15.61 0.89
C SER A 109 12.76 -14.67 2.05
N PHE A 110 13.60 -14.56 3.08
CA PHE A 110 13.39 -13.70 4.24
C PHE A 110 14.19 -12.40 4.22
N SER A 111 15.01 -12.14 3.19
CA SER A 111 15.80 -10.89 3.08
C SER A 111 14.92 -9.63 3.12
N TYR A 112 13.68 -9.73 2.66
CA TYR A 112 12.69 -8.66 2.68
C TYR A 112 11.51 -8.94 3.63
N ILE A 113 11.77 -9.67 4.72
CA ILE A 113 10.74 -9.94 5.75
C ILE A 113 10.27 -8.66 6.45
N ASN A 114 11.13 -7.63 6.51
CA ASN A 114 10.76 -6.30 6.98
C ASN A 114 9.93 -5.58 5.90
N ASN A 115 8.64 -5.87 5.85
CA ASN A 115 7.70 -5.26 4.92
C ASN A 115 6.38 -4.93 5.62
N GLN A 116 5.53 -4.17 4.93
CA GLN A 116 4.28 -3.62 5.44
C GLN A 116 3.30 -4.72 5.84
N PHE A 117 3.32 -5.90 5.21
CA PHE A 117 2.50 -7.03 5.66
C PHE A 117 2.90 -7.48 7.07
N VAL A 118 4.20 -7.65 7.34
CA VAL A 118 4.68 -7.98 8.70
C VAL A 118 4.38 -6.85 9.68
N GLY A 119 4.46 -5.60 9.23
CA GLY A 119 4.05 -4.44 10.01
C GLY A 119 2.57 -4.48 10.39
N ILE A 120 1.66 -4.70 9.43
CA ILE A 120 0.22 -4.81 9.65
C ILE A 120 -0.09 -5.98 10.59
N LEU A 121 0.52 -7.14 10.37
CA LEU A 121 0.35 -8.33 11.23
C LEU A 121 0.78 -8.04 12.67
N SER A 122 1.91 -7.38 12.84
CA SER A 122 2.45 -7.02 14.16
C SER A 122 1.58 -5.99 14.86
N GLY A 123 1.13 -4.96 14.13
CA GLY A 123 0.17 -3.99 14.65
C GLY A 123 -1.16 -4.64 15.06
N TRP A 124 -1.63 -5.60 14.27
CA TRP A 124 -2.82 -6.40 14.59
C TRP A 124 -2.63 -7.23 15.87
N ILE A 125 -1.49 -7.92 16.03
CA ILE A 125 -1.18 -8.67 17.26
C ILE A 125 -1.19 -7.72 18.46
N GLY A 126 -0.55 -6.56 18.33
CA GLY A 126 -0.50 -5.54 19.38
C GLY A 126 -1.88 -5.04 19.80
N ALA A 127 -2.70 -4.63 18.83
CA ALA A 127 -4.07 -4.18 19.07
C ALA A 127 -4.93 -5.29 19.70
N TYR A 128 -4.87 -6.51 19.16
CA TYR A 128 -5.63 -7.64 19.68
C TYR A 128 -5.25 -7.96 21.14
N CYS A 129 -3.95 -7.99 21.44
CA CYS A 129 -3.48 -8.30 22.78
C CYS A 129 -3.86 -7.20 23.78
N CYS A 130 -3.71 -5.94 23.40
CA CYS A 130 -4.17 -4.83 24.23
C CYS A 130 -5.70 -4.88 24.46
N ASN A 131 -6.48 -5.15 23.40
CA ASN A 131 -7.93 -5.22 23.50
C ASN A 131 -8.40 -6.35 24.43
N LYS A 132 -7.74 -7.51 24.37
CA LYS A 132 -8.17 -8.72 25.09
C LYS A 132 -7.61 -8.86 26.51
N TYR A 133 -6.39 -8.38 26.76
CA TYR A 133 -5.65 -8.72 27.98
C TYR A 133 -5.41 -7.52 28.92
N ARG A 134 -5.59 -6.26 28.47
CA ARG A 134 -5.24 -5.07 29.27
C ARG A 134 -5.99 -4.91 30.60
N PHE A 135 -7.13 -5.57 30.75
CA PHE A 135 -7.95 -5.53 31.98
C PHE A 135 -7.88 -6.82 32.80
N LYS A 136 -7.09 -7.81 32.38
CA LYS A 136 -6.97 -9.07 33.10
C LYS A 136 -5.93 -8.95 34.20
N VAL A 137 -6.32 -9.28 35.42
CA VAL A 137 -5.47 -9.14 36.62
C VAL A 137 -5.22 -10.52 37.22
N PHE A 138 -4.03 -10.73 37.75
CA PHE A 138 -3.66 -11.93 38.50
C PHE A 138 -3.79 -11.69 40.02
N HIS A 139 -3.90 -12.76 40.79
CA HIS A 139 -3.97 -12.71 42.25
C HIS A 139 -2.62 -13.09 42.87
N GLY A 140 -2.36 -12.60 44.09
CA GLY A 140 -1.15 -12.92 44.85
C GLY A 140 0.12 -12.35 44.21
N PRO A 141 1.29 -13.01 44.36
CA PRO A 141 2.58 -12.49 43.88
C PRO A 141 2.64 -12.18 42.37
N LEU A 142 1.76 -12.78 41.56
CA LEU A 142 1.72 -12.58 40.12
C LEU A 142 0.96 -11.32 39.68
N GLN A 143 0.37 -10.57 40.61
CA GLN A 143 -0.43 -9.37 40.30
C GLN A 143 0.35 -8.32 39.49
N ILE A 144 1.68 -8.24 39.69
CA ILE A 144 2.59 -7.34 38.94
C ILE A 144 2.59 -7.58 37.43
N TYR A 145 2.21 -8.78 36.98
CA TYR A 145 2.13 -9.14 35.56
C TYR A 145 0.74 -8.86 34.97
N GLY A 146 -0.21 -8.37 35.76
CA GLY A 146 -1.56 -8.07 35.32
C GLY A 146 -1.67 -6.83 34.43
N GLY A 147 -2.84 -6.66 33.83
CA GLY A 147 -3.23 -5.50 33.06
C GLY A 147 -2.42 -5.32 31.79
N ARG A 148 -1.84 -4.12 31.61
CA ARG A 148 -1.05 -3.75 30.42
C ARG A 148 0.20 -4.61 30.25
N VAL A 149 0.86 -5.00 31.34
CA VAL A 149 2.04 -5.89 31.30
C VAL A 149 1.65 -7.24 30.70
N TYR A 150 0.48 -7.78 31.08
CA TYR A 150 0.00 -9.04 30.52
C TYR A 150 -0.25 -8.94 29.02
N ALA A 151 -0.81 -7.82 28.55
CA ALA A 151 -1.02 -7.59 27.13
C ALA A 151 0.31 -7.62 26.34
N LEU A 152 1.37 -6.99 26.86
CA LEU A 152 2.70 -7.03 26.25
C LEU A 152 3.28 -8.45 26.23
N MET A 153 3.15 -9.19 27.35
CA MET A 153 3.60 -10.60 27.42
C MET A 153 2.88 -11.48 26.41
N MET A 154 1.56 -11.31 26.26
CA MET A 154 0.80 -12.07 25.26
C MET A 154 1.21 -11.68 23.84
N ALA A 155 1.46 -10.39 23.56
CA ALA A 155 1.92 -9.96 22.24
C ALA A 155 3.25 -10.62 21.84
N THR A 156 4.17 -10.79 22.79
CA THR A 156 5.40 -11.57 22.62
C THR A 156 5.11 -13.03 22.26
N ILE A 157 4.21 -13.70 23.00
CA ILE A 157 3.85 -15.11 22.72
C ILE A 157 3.21 -15.25 21.34
N TYR A 158 2.23 -14.38 21.02
CA TYR A 158 1.57 -14.38 19.72
C TYR A 158 2.54 -14.08 18.57
N ALA A 159 3.50 -13.17 18.78
CA ALA A 159 4.53 -12.89 17.80
C ALA A 159 5.44 -14.10 17.56
N ALA A 160 5.88 -14.80 18.60
CA ALA A 160 6.67 -16.02 18.45
C ALA A 160 5.90 -17.11 17.68
N LEU A 161 4.61 -17.30 17.99
CA LEU A 161 3.74 -18.24 17.25
C LEU A 161 3.55 -17.81 15.79
N ALA A 162 3.35 -16.51 15.54
CA ALA A 162 3.26 -15.97 14.19
C ALA A 162 4.57 -16.17 13.42
N SER A 163 5.73 -16.00 14.05
CA SER A 163 7.03 -16.29 13.44
C SER A 163 7.15 -17.75 13.04
N ILE A 164 6.76 -18.69 13.90
CA ILE A 164 6.79 -20.12 13.57
C ILE A 164 5.90 -20.40 12.36
N MET A 165 4.69 -19.82 12.32
CA MET A 165 3.79 -19.97 11.17
C MET A 165 4.39 -19.39 9.88
N LEU A 166 4.96 -18.18 9.96
CA LEU A 166 5.60 -17.53 8.81
C LEU A 166 6.87 -18.25 8.35
N LEU A 167 7.63 -18.89 9.25
CA LEU A 167 8.81 -19.68 8.88
C LEU A 167 8.47 -20.76 7.83
N PHE A 168 7.28 -21.35 7.92
CA PHE A 168 6.81 -22.35 6.96
C PHE A 168 5.98 -21.75 5.83
N ALA A 169 5.15 -20.74 6.08
CA ALA A 169 4.25 -20.18 5.07
C ALA A 169 4.94 -19.19 4.12
N TRP A 170 5.89 -18.39 4.63
CA TRP A 170 6.54 -17.31 3.90
C TRP A 170 7.32 -17.78 2.66
N PRO A 171 8.10 -18.87 2.70
CA PRO A 171 8.83 -19.34 1.51
C PRO A 171 7.91 -19.65 0.32
N TYR A 172 6.72 -20.19 0.57
CA TYR A 172 5.73 -20.46 -0.49
C TYR A 172 5.12 -19.17 -1.05
N LEU A 173 4.83 -18.19 -0.20
CA LEU A 173 4.32 -16.88 -0.65
C LEU A 173 5.38 -16.14 -1.45
N HIS A 174 6.62 -16.18 -0.98
CA HIS A 174 7.76 -15.58 -1.64
C HIS A 174 8.01 -16.22 -3.01
N SER A 175 8.08 -17.56 -3.08
CA SER A 175 8.32 -18.26 -4.35
C SER A 175 7.17 -18.08 -5.35
N ALA A 176 5.92 -17.98 -4.88
CA ALA A 176 4.79 -17.65 -5.75
C ALA A 176 4.92 -16.24 -6.34
N CYS A 177 5.31 -15.24 -5.53
CA CYS A 177 5.52 -13.88 -6.02
C CYS A 177 6.72 -13.80 -6.97
N LEU A 178 7.81 -14.52 -6.66
CA LEU A 178 8.99 -14.59 -7.51
C LEU A 178 8.67 -15.24 -8.86
N TYR A 179 7.97 -16.39 -8.84
CA TYR A 179 7.50 -17.06 -10.05
C TYR A 179 6.64 -16.15 -10.93
N VAL A 180 5.70 -15.40 -10.32
CA VAL A 180 4.93 -14.38 -11.04
C VAL A 180 5.86 -13.34 -11.64
N GLY A 181 6.80 -12.79 -10.87
CA GLY A 181 7.82 -11.85 -11.34
C GLY A 181 8.56 -12.35 -12.57
N GLU A 182 9.27 -13.47 -12.43
CA GLU A 182 10.08 -14.11 -13.46
C GLU A 182 9.26 -14.46 -14.70
N SER A 183 8.03 -14.95 -14.54
CA SER A 183 7.15 -15.28 -15.67
C SER A 183 6.72 -14.08 -16.50
N LEU A 184 6.77 -12.87 -15.93
CA LEU A 184 6.40 -11.63 -16.61
C LEU A 184 7.61 -10.91 -17.23
N ILE A 185 8.85 -11.28 -16.86
CA ILE A 185 10.07 -10.74 -17.48
C ILE A 185 10.05 -11.01 -18.98
N GLY A 186 10.36 -9.99 -19.77
CA GLY A 186 10.41 -10.09 -21.24
C GLY A 186 9.05 -10.09 -21.95
N THR A 187 7.93 -10.07 -21.23
CA THR A 187 6.58 -10.03 -21.83
C THR A 187 6.10 -8.61 -22.18
N GLY A 188 6.91 -7.59 -21.87
CA GLY A 188 6.66 -6.19 -22.23
C GLY A 188 5.36 -5.65 -21.63
N ALA A 189 4.54 -5.00 -22.47
CA ALA A 189 3.30 -4.37 -22.03
C ALA A 189 2.31 -5.35 -21.38
N LEU A 190 2.27 -6.61 -21.82
CA LEU A 190 1.43 -7.64 -21.21
C LEU A 190 1.83 -7.87 -19.76
N GLY A 191 3.14 -7.97 -19.48
CA GLY A 191 3.69 -8.12 -18.14
C GLY A 191 3.31 -6.97 -17.23
N ALA A 192 3.49 -5.74 -17.71
CA ALA A 192 3.07 -4.54 -16.97
C ALA A 192 1.57 -4.57 -16.63
N GLY A 193 0.73 -4.98 -17.58
CA GLY A 193 -0.71 -5.10 -17.37
C GLY A 193 -1.10 -6.15 -16.33
N VAL A 194 -0.53 -7.35 -16.42
CA VAL A 194 -0.78 -8.42 -15.43
C VAL A 194 -0.30 -8.00 -14.05
N TYR A 195 0.88 -7.39 -13.96
CA TYR A 195 1.40 -6.84 -12.71
C TYR A 195 0.44 -5.81 -12.10
N GLY A 196 -0.03 -4.83 -12.89
CA GLY A 196 -0.98 -3.81 -12.43
C GLY A 196 -2.29 -4.39 -11.88
N PHE A 197 -2.83 -5.39 -12.57
CA PHE A 197 -4.02 -6.11 -12.14
C PHE A 197 -3.81 -6.83 -10.80
N LEU A 198 -2.74 -7.64 -10.71
CA LEU A 198 -2.41 -8.39 -9.49
C LEU A 198 -2.09 -7.47 -8.31
N ASN A 199 -1.37 -6.37 -8.56
CA ASN A 199 -1.05 -5.38 -7.56
C ASN A 199 -2.32 -4.85 -6.87
N ARG A 200 -3.34 -4.43 -7.65
CA ARG A 200 -4.60 -3.95 -7.08
C ARG A 200 -5.35 -5.05 -6.35
N LEU A 201 -5.40 -6.25 -6.91
CA LEU A 201 -6.11 -7.38 -6.30
C LEU A 201 -5.55 -7.74 -4.90
N LEU A 202 -4.25 -7.53 -4.69
CA LEU A 202 -3.54 -7.81 -3.44
C LEU A 202 -3.50 -6.64 -2.43
N ILE A 203 -4.13 -5.50 -2.74
CA ILE A 203 -4.26 -4.38 -1.78
C ILE A 203 -4.97 -4.79 -0.48
N PRO A 204 -6.16 -5.43 -0.51
CA PRO A 204 -6.88 -5.76 0.73
C PRO A 204 -6.11 -6.64 1.71
N THR A 205 -5.11 -7.38 1.22
CA THR A 205 -4.29 -8.29 2.02
C THR A 205 -2.93 -7.69 2.39
N GLY A 206 -2.53 -6.58 1.77
CA GLY A 206 -1.18 -6.01 1.91
C GLY A 206 -0.10 -6.73 1.09
N PHE A 207 -0.42 -7.85 0.42
CA PHE A 207 0.55 -8.63 -0.35
C PHE A 207 1.08 -7.93 -1.61
N HIS A 208 0.41 -6.86 -2.04
CA HIS A 208 0.90 -6.01 -3.12
C HIS A 208 2.28 -5.42 -2.83
N HIS A 209 2.66 -5.22 -1.55
CA HIS A 209 4.01 -4.80 -1.17
C HIS A 209 5.05 -5.89 -1.43
N VAL A 210 4.71 -7.16 -1.23
CA VAL A 210 5.60 -8.29 -1.55
C VAL A 210 5.79 -8.38 -3.06
N LEU A 211 4.71 -8.22 -3.83
CA LEU A 211 4.78 -8.14 -5.28
C LEU A 211 5.65 -6.95 -5.73
N ASN A 212 5.51 -5.79 -5.09
CA ASN A 212 6.32 -4.61 -5.39
C ASN A 212 7.81 -4.85 -5.15
N SER A 213 8.21 -5.57 -4.10
CA SER A 213 9.62 -5.92 -3.89
C SER A 213 10.22 -6.69 -5.05
N VAL A 214 9.42 -7.50 -5.74
CA VAL A 214 9.86 -8.24 -6.94
C VAL A 214 10.16 -7.32 -8.11
N PHE A 215 9.26 -6.40 -8.40
CA PHE A 215 9.33 -5.55 -9.60
C PHE A 215 10.16 -4.27 -9.40
N TRP A 216 10.13 -3.67 -8.20
CA TRP A 216 10.70 -2.35 -7.95
C TRP A 216 12.10 -2.39 -7.32
N PHE A 217 12.37 -3.34 -6.42
CA PHE A 217 13.54 -3.33 -5.52
C PHE A 217 14.54 -4.47 -5.76
N ASP A 218 14.53 -5.05 -6.96
CA ASP A 218 15.53 -6.00 -7.47
C ASP A 218 15.55 -7.40 -6.83
N LEU A 219 14.38 -7.97 -6.52
CA LEU A 219 14.33 -9.37 -6.06
C LEU A 219 14.50 -10.40 -7.19
N ALA A 220 14.17 -10.00 -8.43
CA ALA A 220 14.15 -10.87 -9.61
C ALA A 220 14.98 -10.34 -10.78
N GLY A 221 15.91 -9.41 -10.55
CA GLY A 221 16.70 -8.79 -11.62
C GLY A 221 15.94 -7.72 -12.43
N ILE A 222 14.79 -7.24 -11.93
CA ILE A 222 13.96 -6.24 -12.62
C ILE A 222 14.32 -4.81 -12.19
N ALA A 223 14.38 -4.57 -10.87
CA ALA A 223 14.79 -3.30 -10.26
C ALA A 223 14.13 -2.02 -10.82
N ASP A 224 12.88 -2.07 -11.31
CA ASP A 224 12.35 -1.05 -12.22
C ASP A 224 12.39 0.37 -11.62
N LEU A 225 12.05 0.50 -10.34
CA LEU A 225 12.07 1.79 -9.62
C LEU A 225 13.51 2.28 -9.42
N ASN A 226 14.39 1.44 -8.91
CA ASN A 226 15.79 1.81 -8.65
C ASN A 226 16.51 2.17 -9.96
N SER A 227 16.33 1.38 -11.01
CA SER A 227 16.92 1.62 -12.32
C SER A 227 16.35 2.86 -13.02
N PHE A 228 15.10 3.22 -12.76
CA PHE A 228 14.49 4.44 -13.29
C PHE A 228 15.19 5.70 -12.77
N TRP A 229 15.38 5.77 -11.45
CA TRP A 229 15.99 6.93 -10.79
C TRP A 229 17.51 6.96 -10.94
N ASN A 230 18.17 5.80 -11.01
CA ASN A 230 19.62 5.70 -11.18
C ASN A 230 20.08 5.80 -12.65
N GLY A 231 19.17 5.76 -13.61
CA GLY A 231 19.53 5.79 -15.03
C GLY A 231 20.29 4.54 -15.50
N THR A 232 20.20 3.42 -14.77
CA THR A 232 20.94 2.18 -15.07
C THR A 232 20.17 1.18 -15.94
N GLY A 233 18.88 1.42 -16.18
CA GLY A 233 18.02 0.56 -17.00
C GLY A 233 18.10 0.82 -18.52
N VAL A 234 17.05 0.42 -19.24
CA VAL A 234 16.93 0.63 -20.69
C VAL A 234 15.93 1.75 -20.96
N TYR A 235 16.38 2.83 -21.62
CA TYR A 235 15.53 3.97 -21.96
C TYR A 235 14.30 3.54 -22.77
N GLY A 236 13.12 4.01 -22.36
CA GLY A 236 11.83 3.64 -22.96
C GLY A 236 11.28 2.27 -22.56
N GLN A 237 12.03 1.48 -21.77
CA GLN A 237 11.52 0.25 -21.16
C GLN A 237 11.37 0.43 -19.65
N THR A 238 12.42 0.88 -18.97
CA THR A 238 12.43 1.12 -17.52
C THR A 238 11.37 2.15 -17.12
N GLY A 239 10.64 1.86 -16.04
CA GLY A 239 9.44 2.57 -15.59
C GLY A 239 8.13 1.98 -16.13
N MET A 240 8.16 0.86 -16.85
CA MET A 240 6.96 0.19 -17.37
C MET A 240 6.06 -0.35 -16.25
N TYR A 241 6.63 -0.74 -15.10
CA TYR A 241 5.88 -1.20 -13.93
C TYR A 241 5.49 -0.05 -12.98
N MET A 242 5.62 1.20 -13.44
CA MET A 242 5.34 2.41 -12.66
C MET A 242 4.35 3.35 -13.38
N THR A 243 4.57 3.59 -14.67
CA THR A 243 3.89 4.63 -15.45
C THR A 243 2.37 4.55 -15.41
N GLY A 244 1.80 3.33 -15.49
CA GLY A 244 0.34 3.14 -15.53
C GLY A 244 -0.39 3.46 -14.22
N TYR A 245 0.32 3.74 -13.13
CA TYR A 245 -0.28 4.23 -11.89
C TYR A 245 -0.83 5.65 -12.06
N PHE A 246 -0.09 6.53 -12.73
CA PHE A 246 -0.44 7.96 -12.81
C PHE A 246 -1.82 8.24 -13.46
N PRO A 247 -2.19 7.64 -14.61
CA PRO A 247 -3.52 7.86 -15.19
C PRO A 247 -4.66 7.46 -14.25
N VAL A 248 -4.48 6.38 -13.49
CA VAL A 248 -5.49 5.88 -12.57
C VAL A 248 -5.59 6.76 -11.33
N MET A 249 -4.46 7.12 -10.72
CA MET A 249 -4.41 7.79 -9.43
C MET A 249 -4.83 9.27 -9.54
N ILE A 250 -4.44 9.93 -10.64
CA ILE A 250 -4.71 11.36 -10.87
C ILE A 250 -6.05 11.58 -11.57
N PHE A 251 -6.53 10.65 -12.40
CA PHE A 251 -7.75 10.87 -13.20
C PHE A 251 -8.80 9.77 -13.04
N GLY A 252 -8.41 8.50 -13.13
CA GLY A 252 -9.34 7.36 -13.05
C GLY A 252 -10.13 7.32 -11.75
N LEU A 253 -9.44 7.31 -10.61
CA LEU A 253 -10.03 7.27 -9.28
C LEU A 253 -10.91 8.48 -8.96
N PRO A 254 -10.51 9.74 -9.28
CA PRO A 254 -11.43 10.87 -9.24
C PRO A 254 -12.67 10.71 -10.15
N GLY A 255 -12.51 10.12 -11.33
CA GLY A 255 -13.63 9.76 -12.22
C GLY A 255 -14.61 8.77 -11.57
N ALA A 256 -14.09 7.73 -10.91
CA ALA A 256 -14.88 6.79 -10.11
C ALA A 256 -15.57 7.48 -8.92
N ALA A 257 -14.87 8.36 -8.22
CA ALA A 257 -15.44 9.14 -7.11
C ALA A 257 -16.59 10.03 -7.58
N LEU A 258 -16.44 10.69 -8.73
CA LEU A 258 -17.51 11.48 -9.33
C LEU A 258 -18.72 10.61 -9.72
N ALA A 259 -18.49 9.42 -10.26
CA ALA A 259 -19.55 8.45 -10.59
C ALA A 259 -20.30 8.00 -9.33
N MET A 260 -19.59 7.68 -8.24
CA MET A 260 -20.19 7.31 -6.95
C MET A 260 -20.99 8.48 -6.36
N TYR A 261 -20.46 9.70 -6.41
CA TYR A 261 -21.17 10.90 -5.94
C TYR A 261 -22.45 11.18 -6.73
N HIS A 262 -22.41 11.07 -8.05
CA HIS A 262 -23.58 11.28 -8.91
C HIS A 262 -24.65 10.19 -8.76
N THR A 263 -24.29 9.02 -8.26
CA THR A 263 -25.21 7.91 -8.02
C THR A 263 -25.65 7.79 -6.56
N ALA A 264 -25.09 8.58 -5.64
CA ALA A 264 -25.53 8.64 -4.24
C ALA A 264 -26.97 9.16 -4.11
N TYR A 265 -27.69 8.68 -3.09
CA TYR A 265 -29.04 9.14 -2.79
C TYR A 265 -29.04 10.62 -2.36
N PRO A 266 -30.07 11.42 -2.72
CA PRO A 266 -30.11 12.85 -2.40
C PRO A 266 -29.86 13.15 -0.91
N ALA A 267 -30.41 12.33 -0.01
CA ALA A 267 -30.25 12.48 1.44
C ALA A 267 -28.81 12.27 1.93
N GLN A 268 -28.02 11.44 1.24
CA GLN A 268 -26.65 11.08 1.65
C GLN A 268 -25.57 11.79 0.82
N LYS A 269 -25.99 12.60 -0.16
CA LYS A 269 -25.10 13.24 -1.14
C LYS A 269 -24.07 14.17 -0.50
N LYS A 270 -24.42 14.85 0.60
CA LYS A 270 -23.49 15.71 1.37
C LYS A 270 -22.38 14.90 2.06
N MET A 271 -22.73 13.76 2.66
CA MET A 271 -21.77 12.84 3.28
C MET A 271 -20.85 12.22 2.23
N ALA A 272 -21.45 11.71 1.14
CA ALA A 272 -20.69 11.13 0.02
C ALA A 272 -19.72 12.14 -0.59
N ALA A 273 -20.15 13.39 -0.81
CA ALA A 273 -19.28 14.45 -1.33
C ALA A 273 -18.05 14.67 -0.45
N GLY A 274 -18.23 14.81 0.87
CA GLY A 274 -17.12 15.05 1.79
C GLY A 274 -16.10 13.92 1.79
N LEU A 275 -16.57 12.67 1.86
CA LEU A 275 -15.71 11.48 1.85
C LEU A 275 -14.97 11.33 0.50
N LEU A 276 -15.71 11.32 -0.60
CA LEU A 276 -15.19 11.03 -1.93
C LEU A 276 -14.26 12.13 -2.43
N LEU A 277 -14.55 13.41 -2.15
CA LEU A 277 -13.68 14.52 -2.52
C LEU A 277 -12.34 14.44 -1.78
N THR A 278 -12.38 14.26 -0.46
CA THR A 278 -11.15 14.19 0.36
C THR A 278 -10.28 13.02 -0.06
N ALA A 279 -10.87 11.84 -0.25
CA ALA A 279 -10.16 10.65 -0.70
C ALA A 279 -9.59 10.82 -2.13
N SER A 280 -10.33 11.48 -3.03
CA SER A 280 -9.85 11.78 -4.38
C SER A 280 -8.68 12.76 -4.36
N LEU A 281 -8.75 13.81 -3.54
CA LEU A 281 -7.64 14.77 -3.40
C LEU A 281 -6.39 14.10 -2.85
N CYS A 282 -6.54 13.16 -1.90
CA CYS A 282 -5.44 12.35 -1.41
C CYS A 282 -4.77 11.56 -2.55
N SER A 283 -5.57 10.82 -3.33
CA SER A 283 -5.10 10.05 -4.51
C SER A 283 -4.42 10.94 -5.55
N VAL A 284 -5.03 12.09 -5.88
CA VAL A 284 -4.50 13.01 -6.90
C VAL A 284 -3.16 13.60 -6.46
N LEU A 285 -3.07 14.08 -5.23
CA LEU A 285 -1.87 14.78 -4.77
C LEU A 285 -0.73 13.81 -4.47
N THR A 286 -1.04 12.70 -3.81
CA THR A 286 -0.04 11.83 -3.18
C THR A 286 0.09 10.47 -3.86
N GLY A 287 -0.91 10.07 -4.65
CA GLY A 287 -0.99 8.75 -5.27
C GLY A 287 -1.63 7.69 -4.37
N VAL A 288 -1.81 7.98 -3.08
CA VAL A 288 -2.41 7.07 -2.09
C VAL A 288 -3.88 6.80 -2.44
N THR A 289 -4.19 5.54 -2.73
CA THR A 289 -5.51 5.13 -3.24
C THR A 289 -6.43 4.55 -2.17
N GLU A 290 -5.87 4.07 -1.08
CA GLU A 290 -6.55 3.29 -0.04
C GLU A 290 -7.76 4.02 0.57
N PRO A 291 -7.73 5.33 0.89
CA PRO A 291 -8.90 6.04 1.40
C PRO A 291 -10.10 5.98 0.48
N LEU A 292 -9.88 5.93 -0.84
CA LEU A 292 -10.95 5.86 -1.82
C LEU A 292 -11.34 4.41 -2.13
N GLU A 293 -10.36 3.54 -2.38
CA GLU A 293 -10.58 2.11 -2.64
C GLU A 293 -11.34 1.45 -1.48
N PHE A 294 -10.94 1.73 -0.23
CA PHE A 294 -11.58 1.15 0.95
C PHE A 294 -13.01 1.66 1.15
N ALA A 295 -13.34 2.84 0.62
CA ALA A 295 -14.69 3.38 0.69
C ALA A 295 -15.71 2.55 -0.10
N PHE A 296 -15.30 1.83 -1.15
CA PHE A 296 -16.23 1.03 -1.95
C PHE A 296 -15.89 -0.46 -2.04
N MET A 297 -14.64 -0.89 -1.86
CA MET A 297 -14.25 -2.28 -2.12
C MET A 297 -15.03 -3.31 -1.29
N PHE A 298 -15.36 -2.96 -0.04
CA PHE A 298 -16.09 -3.85 0.87
C PHE A 298 -17.60 -3.77 0.66
N LEU A 299 -18.10 -2.70 0.05
CA LEU A 299 -19.50 -2.50 -0.29
C LEU A 299 -19.87 -3.11 -1.64
N ALA A 300 -18.96 -3.01 -2.61
CA ALA A 300 -19.10 -3.50 -3.98
C ALA A 300 -17.80 -4.17 -4.47
N PRO A 301 -17.52 -5.42 -4.05
CA PRO A 301 -16.31 -6.15 -4.46
C PRO A 301 -16.15 -6.29 -5.98
N GLY A 302 -17.26 -6.43 -6.72
CA GLY A 302 -17.24 -6.48 -8.18
C GLY A 302 -16.74 -5.17 -8.82
N LEU A 303 -17.02 -4.03 -8.20
CA LEU A 303 -16.51 -2.73 -8.64
C LEU A 303 -15.00 -2.59 -8.37
N PHE A 304 -14.51 -3.22 -7.29
CA PHE A 304 -13.08 -3.31 -7.01
C PHE A 304 -12.34 -4.23 -7.99
N LEU A 305 -12.94 -5.36 -8.37
CA LEU A 305 -12.38 -6.21 -9.43
C LEU A 305 -12.30 -5.45 -10.76
N LEU A 306 -13.34 -4.70 -11.12
CA LEU A 306 -13.32 -3.83 -12.29
C LEU A 306 -12.17 -2.81 -12.21
N HIS A 307 -12.00 -2.15 -11.07
CA HIS A 307 -10.88 -1.23 -10.84
C HIS A 307 -9.52 -1.91 -11.05
N ALA A 308 -9.33 -3.11 -10.53
CA ALA A 308 -8.10 -3.89 -10.75
C ALA A 308 -7.86 -4.18 -12.24
N ILE A 309 -8.91 -4.53 -12.99
CA ILE A 309 -8.82 -4.75 -14.44
C ILE A 309 -8.42 -3.46 -15.16
N LEU A 310 -9.07 -2.34 -14.83
CA LEU A 310 -8.76 -1.04 -15.43
C LEU A 310 -7.33 -0.59 -15.11
N MET A 311 -6.81 -0.90 -13.93
CA MET A 311 -5.40 -0.69 -13.60
C MET A 311 -4.48 -1.50 -14.50
N GLY A 312 -4.78 -2.79 -14.71
CA GLY A 312 -4.01 -3.62 -15.64
C GLY A 312 -4.03 -3.06 -17.07
N ILE A 313 -5.18 -2.56 -17.53
CA ILE A 313 -5.30 -1.91 -18.85
C ILE A 313 -4.46 -0.63 -18.90
N SER A 314 -4.47 0.20 -17.85
CA SER A 314 -3.63 1.40 -17.76
C SER A 314 -2.15 1.08 -17.87
N MET A 315 -1.70 0.08 -17.12
CA MET A 315 -0.31 -0.38 -17.13
C MET A 315 0.09 -0.92 -18.50
N TYR A 316 -0.76 -1.73 -19.13
CA TYR A 316 -0.54 -2.22 -20.50
C TYR A 316 -0.40 -1.07 -21.50
N ILE A 317 -1.37 -0.14 -21.52
CA ILE A 317 -1.39 0.96 -22.49
C ILE A 317 -0.18 1.87 -22.30
N CYS A 318 0.13 2.26 -21.07
CA CYS A 318 1.29 3.09 -20.77
C CYS A 318 2.59 2.40 -21.16
N ALA A 319 2.73 1.10 -20.89
CA ALA A 319 3.90 0.32 -21.27
C ALA A 319 4.04 0.17 -22.80
N ALA A 320 2.93 0.06 -23.53
CA ALA A 320 2.92 -0.06 -24.99
C ALA A 320 3.22 1.28 -25.71
N LEU A 321 2.89 2.40 -25.08
CA LEU A 321 3.22 3.73 -25.59
C LEU A 321 4.67 4.12 -25.23
N PRO A 322 5.30 5.05 -25.98
CA PRO A 322 6.58 5.64 -25.63
C PRO A 322 6.42 6.64 -24.47
N PHE A 323 5.92 6.17 -23.34
CA PHE A 323 5.53 6.95 -22.17
C PHE A 323 6.14 6.33 -20.93
N ARG A 324 7.14 7.00 -20.33
CA ARG A 324 7.78 6.55 -19.09
C ARG A 324 7.86 7.68 -18.09
N ILE A 325 7.17 7.50 -16.98
CA ILE A 325 7.27 8.34 -15.78
C ILE A 325 7.32 7.43 -14.55
N GLY A 326 8.12 7.83 -13.57
CA GLY A 326 8.36 7.09 -12.34
C GLY A 326 7.89 7.86 -11.12
N PHE A 327 7.78 7.17 -10.00
CA PHE A 327 7.44 7.73 -8.69
C PHE A 327 8.46 7.27 -7.65
N ASN A 328 8.53 7.98 -6.53
CA ASN A 328 9.25 7.52 -5.34
C ASN A 328 8.30 6.82 -4.36
N PHE A 329 7.02 7.21 -4.37
CA PHE A 329 6.05 6.69 -3.41
C PHE A 329 4.80 6.06 -4.04
N SER A 330 3.94 6.82 -4.71
CA SER A 330 2.60 6.32 -5.06
C SER A 330 1.97 6.87 -6.35
N ALA A 331 2.72 7.63 -7.15
CA ALA A 331 2.30 8.14 -8.47
C ALA A 331 1.23 9.26 -8.43
N GLY A 332 1.30 10.13 -7.42
CA GLY A 332 0.51 11.36 -7.37
C GLY A 332 1.07 12.47 -8.25
N LEU A 333 0.39 13.63 -8.25
CA LEU A 333 0.88 14.85 -8.89
C LEU A 333 2.26 15.26 -8.38
N MET A 334 2.53 15.06 -7.08
CA MET A 334 3.85 15.32 -6.52
C MET A 334 4.94 14.50 -7.22
N ASP A 335 4.77 13.19 -7.30
CA ASP A 335 5.68 12.30 -8.02
C ASP A 335 5.81 12.68 -9.51
N TYR A 336 4.70 13.11 -10.14
CA TYR A 336 4.72 13.51 -11.55
C TYR A 336 5.64 14.71 -11.78
N PHE A 337 5.49 15.77 -10.99
CA PHE A 337 6.36 16.95 -11.11
C PHE A 337 7.83 16.61 -10.83
N MET A 338 8.08 15.70 -9.89
CA MET A 338 9.42 15.29 -9.50
C MET A 338 10.12 14.48 -10.58
N CYS A 339 9.40 13.58 -11.24
CA CYS A 339 9.99 12.72 -12.25
C CYS A 339 10.24 13.43 -13.58
N LEU A 340 9.77 14.67 -13.80
CA LEU A 340 9.95 15.37 -15.08
C LEU A 340 11.42 15.49 -15.52
N ASN A 341 12.33 15.56 -14.55
CA ASN A 341 13.78 15.65 -14.78
C ASN A 341 14.53 14.34 -14.49
N ALA A 342 13.83 13.23 -14.24
CA ALA A 342 14.48 11.96 -13.95
C ALA A 342 15.16 11.38 -15.21
N PRO A 343 16.27 10.62 -15.05
CA PRO A 343 17.09 10.15 -16.19
C PRO A 343 16.33 9.30 -17.21
N MET A 344 15.35 8.52 -16.75
CA MET A 344 14.58 7.58 -17.57
C MET A 344 13.22 8.11 -18.05
N THR A 345 12.93 9.38 -17.79
CA THR A 345 11.64 9.97 -18.20
C THR A 345 11.53 10.10 -19.71
N GLN A 346 10.40 9.64 -20.25
CA GLN A 346 10.08 9.69 -21.67
C GLN A 346 8.65 10.20 -21.88
N ASN A 347 8.51 11.27 -22.66
CA ASN A 347 7.24 11.90 -23.04
C ASN A 347 6.23 12.08 -21.88
N PRO A 348 6.60 12.76 -20.78
CA PRO A 348 5.73 12.91 -19.60
C PRO A 348 4.40 13.60 -19.93
N GLY A 349 4.36 14.45 -20.97
CA GLY A 349 3.14 15.11 -21.43
C GLY A 349 2.02 14.17 -21.90
N LEU A 350 2.33 12.90 -22.22
CA LEU A 350 1.31 11.89 -22.54
C LEU A 350 0.40 11.55 -21.35
N LEU A 351 0.79 11.91 -20.12
CA LEU A 351 -0.06 11.75 -18.94
C LEU A 351 -1.40 12.47 -19.09
N LEU A 352 -1.42 13.69 -19.64
CA LEU A 352 -2.66 14.46 -19.76
C LEU A 352 -3.70 13.78 -20.68
N PRO A 353 -3.40 13.45 -21.95
CA PRO A 353 -4.37 12.81 -22.81
C PRO A 353 -4.75 11.40 -22.33
N VAL A 354 -3.78 10.58 -21.91
CA VAL A 354 -4.05 9.22 -21.41
C VAL A 354 -4.87 9.28 -20.12
N GLY A 355 -4.48 10.15 -19.18
CA GLY A 355 -5.16 10.37 -17.92
C GLY A 355 -6.61 10.82 -18.10
N LEU A 356 -6.87 11.83 -18.94
CA LEU A 356 -8.24 12.29 -19.20
C LEU A 356 -9.13 11.19 -19.79
N LEU A 357 -8.59 10.37 -20.70
CA LEU A 357 -9.31 9.21 -21.24
C LEU A 357 -9.63 8.19 -20.15
N PHE A 358 -8.68 7.90 -19.25
CA PHE A 358 -8.92 7.03 -18.10
C PHE A 358 -9.94 7.61 -17.11
N GLY A 359 -9.89 8.91 -16.84
CA GLY A 359 -10.89 9.58 -16.00
C GLY A 359 -12.31 9.46 -16.55
N LEU A 360 -12.46 9.66 -17.87
CA LEU A 360 -13.73 9.47 -18.57
C LEU A 360 -14.17 8.00 -18.55
N LEU A 361 -13.26 7.07 -18.85
CA LEU A 361 -13.52 5.64 -18.84
C LEU A 361 -14.00 5.17 -17.47
N TYR A 362 -13.27 5.52 -16.40
CA TYR A 362 -13.64 5.21 -15.04
C TYR A 362 -15.02 5.77 -14.70
N TYR A 363 -15.29 7.04 -15.01
CA TYR A 363 -16.60 7.65 -14.74
C TYR A 363 -17.74 6.89 -15.43
N ILE A 364 -17.62 6.61 -16.73
CA ILE A 364 -18.65 5.95 -17.52
C ILE A 364 -18.90 4.53 -17.00
N VAL A 365 -17.85 3.73 -16.87
CA VAL A 365 -17.99 2.31 -16.50
C VAL A 365 -18.45 2.16 -15.06
N PHE A 366 -17.90 2.94 -14.11
CA PHE A 366 -18.38 2.90 -12.73
C PHE A 366 -19.85 3.29 -12.63
N ARG A 367 -20.25 4.41 -13.28
CA ARG A 367 -21.63 4.85 -13.24
C ARG A 367 -22.58 3.83 -13.85
N PHE A 368 -22.20 3.22 -14.97
CA PHE A 368 -22.96 2.14 -15.59
C PHE A 368 -23.12 0.94 -14.65
N CYS A 369 -22.02 0.40 -14.11
CA CYS A 369 -22.05 -0.75 -13.21
C CYS A 369 -22.85 -0.48 -11.93
N ILE A 370 -22.71 0.70 -11.33
CA ILE A 370 -23.43 1.08 -10.11
C ILE A 370 -24.94 1.10 -10.34
N LEU A 371 -25.38 1.67 -11.47
CA LEU A 371 -26.80 1.79 -11.80
C LEU A 371 -27.39 0.46 -12.28
N HIS A 372 -26.70 -0.24 -13.18
CA HIS A 372 -27.20 -1.47 -13.80
C HIS A 372 -27.27 -2.64 -12.81
N PHE A 373 -26.24 -2.80 -11.97
CA PHE A 373 -26.18 -3.89 -10.97
C PHE A 373 -26.66 -3.45 -9.59
N HIS A 374 -27.20 -2.24 -9.44
CA HIS A 374 -27.67 -1.67 -8.17
C HIS A 374 -26.63 -1.79 -7.03
N LEU A 375 -25.37 -1.53 -7.33
CA LEU A 375 -24.27 -1.70 -6.38
C LEU A 375 -24.38 -0.69 -5.23
N LYS A 376 -24.01 -1.14 -4.02
CA LYS A 376 -23.88 -0.28 -2.84
C LYS A 376 -22.53 0.43 -2.91
N THR A 377 -22.56 1.75 -2.90
CA THR A 377 -21.40 2.63 -2.85
C THR A 377 -21.60 3.68 -1.76
N PRO A 378 -20.58 4.45 -1.36
CA PRO A 378 -20.74 5.53 -0.39
C PRO A 378 -21.92 6.45 -0.74
N GLY A 379 -22.84 6.62 0.22
CA GLY A 379 -24.07 7.40 0.05
C GLY A 379 -25.19 6.71 -0.73
N ARG A 380 -25.05 5.42 -1.03
CA ARG A 380 -26.04 4.57 -1.70
C ARG A 380 -26.41 3.34 -0.87
N GLU A 381 -26.18 3.42 0.44
CA GLU A 381 -26.56 2.44 1.45
C GLU A 381 -28.03 2.66 1.86
N ALA A 382 -28.75 1.59 2.20
CA ALA A 382 -30.11 1.70 2.74
C ALA A 382 -30.06 2.46 4.07
N SER A 383 -30.98 3.39 4.29
CA SER A 383 -31.03 4.14 5.55
C SER A 383 -31.39 3.19 6.71
N GLU A 384 -30.85 3.41 7.92
CA GLU A 384 -31.20 2.60 9.10
C GLU A 384 -32.73 2.51 9.34
N LYS A 385 -33.49 3.52 8.88
CA LYS A 385 -34.96 3.55 8.95
C LYS A 385 -35.69 2.52 8.07
N GLU A 386 -35.01 1.92 7.09
CA GLU A 386 -35.57 0.82 6.27
C GLU A 386 -35.27 -0.57 6.85
N ASN A 387 -34.21 -0.70 7.66
CA ASN A 387 -33.85 -1.97 8.30
C ASN A 387 -34.67 -2.26 9.56
N GLU A 388 -35.34 -1.26 10.16
CA GLU A 388 -36.30 -1.45 11.27
C GLU A 388 -37.72 -1.78 10.78
N LYS A 389 -37.98 -1.75 9.46
CA LYS A 389 -39.28 -2.06 8.85
C LYS A 389 -39.32 -3.38 8.09
N LYS A 390 -38.26 -4.19 8.20
CA LYS A 390 -38.22 -5.60 7.79
C LYS A 390 -37.87 -6.43 9.00
#